data_AF-A0A7C5C6K5-F1
#
_entry.id   AF-A0A7C5C6K5-F1
#
_cell.length_a   1.000
_cell.length_b   1.000
_cell.length_c   1.000
_cell.angle_alpha   90.00
_cell.angle_beta   90.00
_cell.angle_gamma   90.00
#
_symmetry.space_group_name_H-M   'P 1'
#
loop_
_entity.id
_entity.type
_entity.pdbx_description
1 polymer ?
#
loop_
_entity_poly.entity_id
_entity_poly.type
_entity_poly.pdbx_seq_one_letter_code
_entity_poly.pdbx_strand_id
1 'polypeptide(L)'
;MSFIEPILQPNKNRFVIFPIQHHDICDWYKKQEASIWTAEEIDLHQDVIDWETKLNDDERYFIKHILAFFAASDGIVNENLAENFVSEVQYTEAKFF
;
A
#
# COMPACT_ATOMS: atom_id res chain seq x y z
N MET A 1 10.65 -17.12 29.32
CA MET A 1 9.28 -16.66 29.00
C MET A 1 9.32 -16.12 27.59
N SER A 2 8.37 -16.49 26.72
CA SER A 2 8.27 -15.90 25.39
C SER A 2 7.93 -14.41 25.53
N PHE A 3 8.65 -13.55 24.81
CA PHE A 3 8.29 -12.14 24.70
C PHE A 3 6.92 -12.05 24.00
N ILE A 4 5.96 -11.36 24.61
CA ILE A 4 4.63 -11.14 24.03
C ILE A 4 4.65 -9.78 23.38
N GLU A 5 4.58 -9.76 22.05
CA GLU A 5 4.58 -8.53 21.26
C GLU A 5 3.31 -7.70 21.55
N PRO A 6 3.42 -6.49 22.11
CA PRO A 6 2.27 -5.67 22.46
C PRO A 6 1.32 -5.35 21.30
N ILE A 7 1.85 -5.17 20.08
CA ILE A 7 1.02 -4.85 18.90
C ILE A 7 0.07 -6.00 18.50
N LEU A 8 0.35 -7.23 18.94
CA LEU A 8 -0.45 -8.42 18.62
C LEU A 8 -1.46 -8.78 19.73
N GLN A 9 -1.49 -8.02 20.84
CA GLN A 9 -2.36 -8.33 21.98
C GLN A 9 -3.80 -7.83 21.75
N PRO A 10 -4.83 -8.68 21.96
CA PRO A 10 -6.22 -8.28 21.73
C PRO A 10 -6.64 -7.02 22.50
N ASN A 11 -7.13 -6.01 21.79
CA ASN A 11 -7.54 -4.73 22.37
C ASN A 11 -9.07 -4.57 22.40
N LYS A 12 -9.75 -5.30 23.29
CA LYS A 12 -11.22 -5.32 23.37
C LYS A 12 -11.87 -4.01 23.84
N ASN A 13 -11.09 -3.11 24.44
CA ASN A 13 -11.60 -1.92 25.11
C ASN A 13 -11.54 -0.66 24.24
N ARG A 14 -11.01 -0.75 23.02
CA ARG A 14 -10.81 0.39 22.13
C ARG A 14 -11.31 0.11 20.73
N PHE A 15 -12.52 0.60 20.46
CA PHE A 15 -13.14 0.52 19.14
C PHE A 15 -12.91 1.78 18.30
N VAL A 16 -12.75 2.94 18.96
CA VAL A 16 -12.55 4.23 18.30
C VAL A 16 -11.08 4.65 18.34
N ILE A 17 -10.65 5.42 17.33
CA ILE A 17 -9.26 5.86 17.19
C ILE A 17 -8.85 6.88 18.27
N PHE A 18 -9.79 7.65 18.83
CA PHE A 18 -9.47 8.65 19.86
C PHE A 18 -9.69 8.12 21.29
N PRO A 19 -8.83 8.49 22.25
CA PRO A 19 -7.60 9.28 22.08
C PRO A 19 -6.49 8.47 21.37
N ILE A 20 -5.60 9.17 20.64
CA ILE A 20 -4.43 8.56 19.98
C ILE A 20 -3.46 8.06 21.06
N GLN A 21 -2.97 6.83 20.90
CA GLN A 21 -1.98 6.20 21.77
C GLN A 21 -0.62 6.03 21.07
N HIS A 22 -0.64 5.77 19.76
CA HIS A 22 0.56 5.59 18.94
C HIS A 22 0.68 6.74 17.93
N HIS A 23 1.23 7.86 18.40
CA HIS A 23 1.40 9.07 17.57
C HIS A 23 2.36 8.86 16.41
N ASP A 24 3.42 8.09 16.63
CA ASP A 24 4.37 7.70 15.60
C ASP A 24 3.70 6.97 14.43
N ILE A 25 2.78 6.04 14.70
CA ILE A 25 2.02 5.32 13.68
C ILE A 25 0.98 6.24 13.03
N CYS A 26 0.27 7.03 13.84
CA CYS A 26 -0.73 7.98 13.34
C CYS A 26 -0.11 9.03 12.39
N ASP A 27 1.11 9.48 12.67
CA ASP A 27 1.84 10.41 11.80
C ASP A 27 2.16 9.78 10.43
N TRP A 28 2.47 8.47 10.39
CA TRP A 28 2.62 7.75 9.13
C TRP A 28 1.31 7.60 8.38
N TYR A 29 0.21 7.32 9.07
CA TYR A 29 -1.13 7.32 8.47
C TYR A 29 -1.46 8.68 7.86
N LYS A 30 -1.21 9.77 8.57
CA LYS A 30 -1.45 11.12 8.02
C LYS A 30 -0.55 11.49 6.85
N LYS A 31 0.68 10.98 6.82
CA LYS A 31 1.56 11.12 5.64
C LYS A 31 1.04 10.33 4.44
N GLN A 32 0.53 9.11 4.65
CA GLN A 32 -0.08 8.30 3.61
C GLN A 32 -1.37 8.94 3.09
N GLU A 33 -2.23 9.45 3.97
CA GLU A 33 -3.47 10.16 3.63
C GLU A 33 -3.19 11.42 2.80
N ALA A 34 -2.12 12.16 3.15
CA ALA A 34 -1.67 13.32 2.37
C ALA A 34 -1.08 12.95 0.99
N SER A 35 -0.88 11.66 0.72
CA SER A 35 -0.33 11.11 -0.54
C SER A 35 -1.38 10.38 -1.36
N ILE A 36 -2.68 10.56 -1.08
CA ILE A 36 -3.77 9.98 -1.87
C ILE A 36 -3.83 10.67 -3.24
N TRP A 37 -3.90 9.86 -4.29
CA TRP A 37 -4.11 10.28 -5.68
C TRP A 37 -4.95 9.21 -6.40
N THR A 38 -5.58 9.57 -7.52
CA THR A 38 -6.34 8.63 -8.36
C THR A 38 -5.70 8.42 -9.73
N ALA A 39 -5.96 7.27 -10.36
CA ALA A 39 -5.37 6.93 -11.65
C ALA A 39 -5.67 7.98 -12.75
N GLU A 40 -6.80 8.65 -12.66
CA GLU A 40 -7.24 9.71 -13.58
C GLU A 40 -6.38 10.99 -13.49
N GLU A 41 -5.58 11.15 -12.44
CA GLU A 41 -4.64 12.27 -12.30
C GLU A 41 -3.41 12.11 -13.19
N ILE A 42 -3.16 10.93 -13.75
CA ILE A 42 -2.04 10.66 -14.66
C ILE A 42 -2.48 10.84 -16.12
N ASP A 43 -1.92 11.83 -16.80
CA ASP A 43 -2.08 12.00 -18.26
C ASP A 43 -1.13 11.07 -19.02
N LEU A 44 -1.69 10.11 -19.76
CA LEU A 44 -0.96 9.12 -20.56
C LEU A 44 -0.93 9.47 -22.06
N HIS A 45 -1.43 10.63 -22.49
CA HIS A 45 -1.56 10.96 -23.91
C HIS A 45 -0.21 10.95 -24.64
N GLN A 46 0.82 11.55 -24.04
CA GLN A 46 2.15 11.62 -24.64
C GLN A 46 2.86 10.26 -24.64
N ASP A 47 2.61 9.45 -23.61
CA ASP A 47 3.22 8.13 -23.44
C ASP A 47 2.90 7.20 -24.61
N VAL A 48 1.68 7.25 -25.15
CA VAL A 48 1.27 6.46 -26.32
C VAL A 48 2.08 6.84 -27.57
N ILE A 49 2.32 8.13 -27.78
CA ILE A 49 3.09 8.62 -28.93
C ILE A 49 4.55 8.16 -28.79
N ASP A 50 5.12 8.29 -27.60
CA ASP A 50 6.51 7.91 -27.32
C ASP A 50 6.70 6.39 -27.44
N TRP A 51 5.72 5.62 -26.99
CA TRP A 51 5.66 4.17 -27.12
C TRP A 51 5.74 3.69 -28.57
N GLU A 52 5.01 4.34 -29.47
CA GLU A 52 4.93 3.96 -30.89
C GLU A 52 6.11 4.49 -31.71
N THR A 53 6.56 5.72 -31.43
CA THR A 53 7.46 6.46 -32.34
C THR A 53 8.91 6.55 -31.86
N LYS A 54 9.17 6.43 -30.55
CA LYS A 54 10.51 6.63 -29.98
C LYS A 54 11.15 5.34 -29.50
N LEU A 55 10.35 4.39 -29.02
CA LEU A 55 10.88 3.13 -28.51
C LEU A 55 11.13 2.12 -29.63
N ASN A 56 12.12 1.25 -29.44
CA ASN A 56 12.33 0.07 -30.27
C ASN A 56 11.61 -1.17 -29.69
N ASP A 57 11.66 -2.29 -30.40
CA ASP A 57 10.95 -3.51 -30.00
C ASP A 57 11.48 -4.12 -28.70
N ASP A 58 12.79 -4.05 -28.45
CA ASP A 58 13.42 -4.59 -27.23
C ASP A 58 13.04 -3.76 -26.00
N GLU A 59 13.02 -2.42 -26.13
CA GLU A 59 12.58 -1.50 -25.07
C GLU A 59 11.11 -1.72 -24.72
N ARG A 60 10.24 -1.83 -25.74
CA ARG A 60 8.82 -2.15 -25.52
C ARG A 60 8.64 -3.52 -24.89
N TYR A 61 9.38 -4.52 -25.34
CA TYR A 61 9.35 -5.87 -24.77
C TYR A 61 9.71 -5.82 -23.29
N PHE A 62 10.80 -5.13 -22.92
CA PHE A 62 11.24 -4.97 -21.55
C PHE A 62 10.17 -4.29 -20.68
N ILE A 63 9.64 -3.15 -21.11
CA ILE A 63 8.62 -2.41 -20.34
C ILE A 63 7.34 -3.24 -20.18
N LYS A 64 6.88 -3.95 -21.21
CA LYS A 64 5.70 -4.83 -21.09
C LYS A 64 5.88 -5.88 -19.99
N HIS A 65 7.05 -6.48 -19.88
CA HIS A 65 7.29 -7.53 -18.87
C HIS A 65 7.34 -6.95 -17.46
N ILE A 66 7.90 -5.74 -17.29
CA ILE A 66 7.86 -5.03 -16.01
C ILE A 66 6.42 -4.70 -15.63
N LEU A 67 5.63 -4.15 -16.56
CA LEU A 67 4.22 -3.81 -16.29
C LEU A 67 3.40 -5.07 -15.94
N ALA A 68 3.61 -6.18 -16.67
CA ALA A 68 2.95 -7.45 -16.38
C ALA A 68 3.32 -8.00 -14.99
N PHE A 69 4.58 -7.85 -14.56
CA PHE A 69 5.01 -8.25 -13.23
C PHE A 69 4.33 -7.43 -12.13
N PHE A 70 4.27 -6.10 -12.27
CA PHE A 70 3.58 -5.24 -11.29
C PHE A 70 2.08 -5.55 -11.24
N ALA A 71 1.42 -5.68 -12.40
CA ALA A 71 -0.01 -5.98 -12.47
C ALA A 71 -0.41 -7.27 -11.75
N ALA A 72 0.48 -8.27 -11.70
CA ALA A 72 0.25 -9.50 -10.96
C ALA A 72 0.64 -9.38 -9.47
N SER A 73 1.74 -8.69 -9.17
CA SER A 73 2.33 -8.65 -7.82
C SER A 73 1.49 -7.85 -6.83
N ASP A 74 0.83 -6.78 -7.29
CA ASP A 74 0.04 -5.89 -6.42
C ASP A 74 -1.10 -6.64 -5.70
N GLY A 75 -1.72 -7.61 -6.39
CA GLY A 75 -2.78 -8.45 -5.80
C GLY A 75 -2.27 -9.33 -4.65
N ILE A 76 -1.10 -9.93 -4.81
CA ILE A 76 -0.49 -10.84 -3.81
C ILE A 76 -0.15 -10.07 -2.53
N VAL A 77 0.38 -8.85 -2.67
CA VAL A 77 0.71 -8.01 -1.51
C VAL A 77 -0.57 -7.59 -0.79
N ASN A 78 -1.59 -7.17 -1.52
CA ASN A 78 -2.87 -6.76 -0.93
C ASN A 78 -3.58 -7.91 -0.19
N GLU A 79 -3.53 -9.14 -0.71
CA GLU A 79 -4.08 -10.32 -0.04
C GLU A 79 -3.40 -10.54 1.32
N ASN A 80 -2.07 -10.48 1.38
CA ASN A 80 -1.34 -10.62 2.63
C ASN A 80 -1.63 -9.49 3.63
N LEU A 81 -1.77 -8.24 3.17
CA LEU A 81 -2.16 -7.12 4.03
C LEU A 81 -3.56 -7.33 4.61
N ALA A 82 -4.53 -7.68 3.78
CA ALA A 82 -5.93 -7.82 4.18
C ALA A 82 -6.19 -9.05 5.06
N GLU A 83 -5.63 -10.21 4.70
CA GLU A 83 -5.91 -11.46 5.40
C GLU A 83 -5.07 -11.64 6.66
N ASN A 84 -3.79 -11.24 6.62
CA ASN A 84 -2.87 -11.45 7.73
C ASN A 84 -2.71 -10.19 8.57
N PHE A 85 -2.12 -9.11 8.03
CA PHE A 85 -1.72 -7.96 8.85
C PHE A 85 -2.90 -7.23 9.50
N VAL A 86 -3.98 -6.97 8.77
CA VAL A 86 -5.18 -6.30 9.33
C VAL A 86 -5.84 -7.13 10.44
N SER A 87 -5.73 -8.46 10.36
CA SER A 87 -6.28 -9.41 11.34
C SER A 87 -5.40 -9.50 12.60
N GLU A 88 -4.09 -9.65 12.41
CA GLU A 88 -3.12 -9.93 13.47
C GLU A 88 -2.75 -8.67 14.29
N VAL A 89 -2.55 -7.53 13.63
CA VAL A 89 -2.21 -6.27 14.29
C VAL A 89 -3.41 -5.75 15.07
N GLN A 90 -3.22 -5.32 16.32
CA GLN A 90 -4.30 -4.93 17.23
C GLN A 90 -4.33 -3.42 17.54
N TYR A 91 -3.29 -2.67 17.16
CA TYR A 91 -3.28 -1.21 17.30
C TYR A 91 -4.22 -0.57 16.29
N THR A 92 -5.15 0.25 16.79
CA THR A 92 -6.14 0.92 15.94
C THR A 92 -5.46 1.82 14.91
N GLU A 93 -4.44 2.59 15.30
CA GLU A 93 -3.69 3.48 14.41
C GLU A 93 -3.03 2.72 13.25
N ALA A 94 -2.52 1.50 13.50
CA ALA A 94 -1.89 0.67 12.49
C ALA A 94 -2.90 0.01 11.54
N LYS A 95 -4.16 -0.16 11.95
CA LYS A 95 -5.24 -0.64 11.07
C LYS A 95 -5.79 0.45 10.13
N PHE A 96 -5.60 1.71 10.50
CA PHE A 96 -6.01 2.86 9.68
C PHE A 96 -4.94 3.22 8.64
N PHE A 97 -3.67 2.95 8.94
CA PHE A 97 -2.56 3.00 7.98
C PHE A 97 -2.74 1.93 6.89
#